data_AF-A0A8T1E0Q7-F1
#
_entry.id   AF-A0A8T1E0Q7-F1
#
_cell.length_a   1.000
_cell.length_b   1.000
_cell.length_c   1.000
_cell.angle_alpha   90.00
_cell.angle_beta   90.00
_cell.angle_gamma   90.00
#
_symmetry.space_group_name_H-M   'P 1'
#
loop_
_entity.id
_entity.type
_entity.pdbx_description
1 polymer ?
#
loop_
_entity_poly.entity_id
_entity_poly.type
_entity_poly.pdbx_seq_one_letter_code
_entity_poly.pdbx_strand_id
1 'polypeptide(L)'
;MATYDLKKPVASVTDDDIMSAVVARCRTLKNEFVPDVTSLFRQKLKMDLSIDDCDARIFRYYEDFNGIVEDNGLQGLIGAGNESEAG
;
A
#
# COMPACT_ATOMS: atom_id res chain seq x y z
N MET A 1 3.19 19.79 9.37
CA MET A 1 3.03 19.43 10.79
C MET A 1 1.62 18.90 10.99
N ALA A 2 1.45 17.76 11.65
CA ALA A 2 0.13 17.20 11.96
C ALA A 2 -0.31 17.71 13.33
N THR A 3 -1.48 18.35 13.40
CA THR A 3 -2.09 18.83 14.65
C THR A 3 -3.10 17.77 15.13
N TYR A 4 -3.01 17.38 16.40
CA TYR A 4 -3.89 16.37 17.01
C TYR A 4 -4.80 17.02 18.06
N ASP A 5 -6.11 16.89 17.89
CA ASP A 5 -7.11 17.32 18.88
C ASP A 5 -7.57 16.15 19.74
N LEU A 6 -6.98 16.03 20.94
CA LEU A 6 -7.25 14.95 21.90
C LEU A 6 -8.57 15.16 22.67
N LYS A 7 -9.28 16.28 22.48
CA LYS A 7 -10.54 16.66 23.15
C LYS A 7 -10.52 16.48 24.68
N LYS A 8 -9.36 16.71 25.30
CA LYS A 8 -9.13 16.67 26.74
C LYS A 8 -8.30 17.89 27.16
N PRO A 9 -8.46 18.40 28.39
CA PRO A 9 -7.62 19.48 28.88
C PRO A 9 -6.15 19.05 28.96
N VAL A 10 -5.22 19.95 28.62
CA VAL A 10 -3.77 19.65 28.50
C VAL A 10 -3.21 18.99 29.76
N ALA A 11 -3.67 19.42 30.94
CA ALA A 11 -3.23 18.88 32.22
C ALA A 11 -3.66 17.43 32.49
N SER A 12 -4.63 16.88 31.75
CA SER A 12 -5.11 15.51 31.90
C SER A 12 -4.69 14.59 30.75
N VAL A 13 -3.87 15.08 29.81
CA VAL A 13 -3.34 14.26 28.73
C VAL A 13 -2.22 13.40 29.28
N THR A 14 -2.35 12.08 29.13
CA THR A 14 -1.31 11.12 29.51
C THR A 14 -0.53 10.64 28.29
N ASP A 15 0.64 10.04 28.52
CA ASP A 15 1.42 9.41 27.47
C ASP A 15 0.62 8.32 26.73
N ASP A 16 -0.25 7.59 27.44
CA ASP A 16 -1.14 6.59 26.85
C ASP A 16 -2.13 7.21 25.84
N ASP A 17 -2.66 8.40 26.12
CA ASP A 17 -3.56 9.11 25.22
C ASP A 17 -2.85 9.54 23.92
N ILE A 18 -1.61 10.01 24.05
CA ILE A 18 -0.75 10.39 22.92
C ILE A 18 -0.43 9.14 22.08
N MET A 19 0.02 8.07 22.73
CA MET A 19 0.34 6.82 22.05
C MET A 19 -0.89 6.20 21.37
N SER A 20 -2.07 6.30 21.99
CA SER A 20 -3.33 5.87 21.38
C SER A 20 -3.67 6.67 20.11
N ALA A 21 -3.49 7.99 20.12
CA ALA A 21 -3.72 8.83 18.94
C ALA A 21 -2.73 8.56 17.81
N VAL A 22 -1.45 8.34 18.14
CA VAL A 22 -0.41 7.93 17.19
C VAL A 22 -0.73 6.55 16.60
N VAL A 23 -1.09 5.57 17.43
CA VAL A 23 -1.46 4.22 16.96
C VAL A 23 -2.73 4.27 16.11
N ALA A 24 -3.73 5.05 16.50
CA ALA A 24 -4.96 5.24 15.73
C ALA A 24 -4.63 5.81 14.36
N ARG A 25 -3.84 6.87 14.27
CA ARG A 25 -3.40 7.42 12.98
C ARG A 25 -2.52 6.48 12.19
N CYS A 26 -1.58 5.78 12.82
CA CYS A 26 -0.78 4.76 12.14
C CYS A 26 -1.63 3.59 11.64
N ARG A 27 -2.72 3.23 12.32
CA ARG A 27 -3.67 2.21 11.86
C ARG A 27 -4.55 2.72 10.73
N THR A 28 -5.05 3.95 10.81
CA THR A 28 -5.79 4.58 9.72
C THR A 28 -4.89 4.70 8.50
N LEU A 29 -3.67 5.21 8.65
CA LEU A 29 -2.68 5.28 7.58
C LEU A 29 -2.30 3.89 7.06
N LYS A 30 -2.02 2.88 7.91
CA LYS A 30 -1.68 1.53 7.43
C LYS A 30 -2.84 0.80 6.76
N ASN A 31 -4.08 0.96 7.21
CA ASN A 31 -5.23 0.25 6.63
C ASN A 31 -5.93 1.03 5.50
N GLU A 32 -5.75 2.34 5.42
CA GLU A 32 -6.23 3.17 4.30
C GLU A 32 -5.18 3.24 3.17
N PHE A 33 -3.89 3.03 3.49
CA PHE A 33 -2.78 3.12 2.53
C PHE A 33 -2.15 1.76 2.15
N VAL A 34 -2.39 0.69 2.91
CA VAL A 34 -2.15 -0.67 2.42
C VAL A 34 -3.51 -1.21 1.97
N PRO A 35 -3.97 -0.90 0.73
CA PRO A 35 -5.01 -1.72 0.14
C PRO A 35 -4.51 -3.15 0.25
N ASP A 36 -5.40 -4.11 0.52
CA ASP A 36 -5.03 -5.52 0.42
C ASP A 36 -4.49 -5.73 -1.00
N VAL A 37 -3.16 -5.66 -1.15
CA VAL A 37 -2.46 -5.60 -2.43
C VAL A 37 -2.76 -6.88 -3.19
N THR A 38 -2.92 -7.98 -2.45
CA THR A 38 -3.33 -9.27 -3.00
C THR A 38 -4.74 -9.19 -3.58
N SER A 39 -5.70 -8.61 -2.87
CA SER A 39 -7.07 -8.41 -3.39
C SER A 39 -7.11 -7.43 -4.56
N LEU A 40 -6.35 -6.33 -4.49
CA LEU A 40 -6.23 -5.34 -5.56
C LEU A 40 -5.79 -5.99 -6.87
N PHE A 41 -4.65 -6.70 -6.85
CA PHE A 41 -4.15 -7.39 -8.05
C PHE A 41 -5.11 -8.50 -8.50
N ARG A 42 -5.70 -9.29 -7.59
CA ARG A 42 -6.71 -10.30 -7.98
C ARG A 42 -7.92 -9.71 -8.70
N GLN A 43 -8.35 -8.51 -8.31
CA GLN A 43 -9.50 -7.85 -8.91
C GLN A 43 -9.14 -7.18 -10.24
N LYS A 44 -8.00 -6.50 -10.30
CA LYS A 44 -7.65 -5.57 -11.38
C LYS A 44 -6.70 -6.16 -12.43
N LEU A 45 -5.78 -7.03 -12.03
CA LEU A 45 -4.79 -7.61 -12.92
C LEU A 45 -5.26 -8.98 -13.40
N LYS A 46 -5.69 -9.05 -14.67
CA LYS A 46 -6.14 -10.28 -15.30
C LYS A 46 -5.50 -10.39 -16.68
N MET A 47 -5.07 -11.60 -17.01
CA MET A 47 -4.56 -11.88 -18.35
C MET A 47 -5.72 -11.88 -19.35
N ASP A 48 -5.62 -11.04 -20.38
CA ASP A 48 -6.59 -11.01 -21.46
C ASP A 48 -6.37 -12.20 -22.41
N LEU A 49 -7.18 -13.24 -22.24
CA LEU A 49 -7.11 -14.45 -23.07
C LEU A 49 -7.71 -14.27 -24.48
N SER A 50 -8.29 -13.10 -24.78
CA SER A 50 -8.72 -12.79 -26.15
C SER A 50 -7.56 -12.42 -27.06
N ILE A 51 -6.39 -12.10 -26.50
CA ILE A 51 -5.15 -11.87 -27.24
C ILE A 51 -4.55 -13.23 -27.62
N ASP A 52 -4.54 -13.52 -28.92
CA ASP A 52 -4.05 -14.78 -29.52
C ASP A 52 -2.53 -14.89 -29.44
N ASP A 53 -1.82 -13.79 -29.71
CA ASP A 53 -0.36 -13.72 -29.62
C ASP A 53 0.10 -13.79 -28.15
N CYS A 54 0.82 -14.86 -27.81
CA CYS A 54 1.28 -15.12 -26.46
C CYS A 54 2.21 -14.03 -25.92
N ASP A 55 3.11 -13.50 -26.76
CA ASP A 55 4.08 -12.49 -26.34
C ASP A 55 3.36 -11.17 -26.08
N ALA A 56 2.49 -10.74 -27.00
CA ALA A 56 1.68 -9.53 -26.84
C ALA A 56 0.78 -9.60 -25.60
N ARG A 57 0.21 -10.78 -25.30
CA ARG A 57 -0.62 -10.99 -24.10
C ARG A 57 0.18 -10.83 -22.82
N ILE A 58 1.41 -11.37 -22.78
CA ILE A 58 2.30 -11.24 -21.63
C ILE A 58 2.75 -9.79 -21.48
N PHE A 59 3.15 -9.12 -22.57
CA PHE A 59 3.53 -7.71 -22.54
C PHE A 59 2.41 -6.84 -21.98
N ARG A 60 1.18 -7.00 -22.46
CA ARG A 60 0.03 -6.24 -21.95
C ARG A 60 -0.21 -6.48 -20.47
N TYR A 61 -0.09 -7.73 -20.00
CA TYR A 61 -0.22 -8.06 -18.59
C TYR A 61 0.81 -7.32 -17.71
N TYR A 62 2.05 -7.18 -18.19
CA TYR A 62 3.08 -6.41 -17.48
C TYR A 62 2.85 -4.89 -17.55
N GLU A 63 2.34 -4.37 -18.67
CA GLU A 63 1.91 -2.97 -18.76
C GLU A 63 0.80 -2.66 -17.75
N ASP A 64 -0.23 -3.50 -17.67
CA ASP A 64 -1.34 -3.36 -16.73
C ASP A 64 -0.87 -3.44 -15.27
N PHE A 65 0.07 -4.34 -14.98
CA PHE A 65 0.73 -4.42 -13.67
C PHE A 65 1.41 -3.09 -13.32
N ASN A 66 2.26 -2.56 -14.22
CA ASN A 66 2.97 -1.31 -13.98
C ASN A 66 1.99 -0.15 -13.76
N GLY A 67 0.93 -0.06 -14.55
CA GLY A 67 -0.12 0.94 -14.37
C GLY A 67 -0.78 0.84 -12.99
N ILE A 68 -1.15 -0.37 -12.54
CA ILE A 68 -1.72 -0.58 -11.20
C ILE A 68 -0.74 -0.14 -10.10
N VAL A 69 0.55 -0.47 -10.25
CA VAL A 69 1.59 -0.09 -9.29
C VAL A 69 1.74 1.43 -9.22
N GLU A 70 1.72 2.09 -10.36
CA GLU A 70 1.86 3.53 -10.46
C GLU A 70 0.67 4.29 -9.88
N ASP A 71 -0.54 3.89 -10.29
CA ASP A 71 -1.81 4.50 -9.87
C ASP A 71 -2.06 4.38 -8.37
N ASN A 72 -1.52 3.34 -7.73
CA ASN A 72 -1.73 3.06 -6.30
C ASN A 72 -0.51 3.43 -5.43
N GLY A 73 0.52 4.07 -5.99
CA GLY A 73 1.70 4.50 -5.22
C GLY A 73 2.50 3.34 -4.63
N LEU A 74 2.44 2.16 -5.24
CA LEU A 74 3.04 0.92 -4.71
C LEU A 74 4.51 0.74 -5.10
N GLN A 75 5.11 1.69 -5.83
CA GLN A 75 6.49 1.61 -6.31
C GLN A 75 7.51 1.44 -5.17
N GLY A 76 7.22 1.99 -3.97
CA GLY A 76 8.08 1.82 -2.79
C GLY A 76 7.87 0.50 -2.04
N LEU A 77 6.79 -0.22 -2.35
CA LEU A 77 6.44 -1.52 -1.74
C LEU A 77 6.92 -2.70 -2.61
N ILE A 78 6.99 -2.48 -3.93
CA ILE A 78 7.41 -3.46 -4.92
C ILE A 78 8.84 -3.14 -5.35
N GLY A 79 9.79 -3.99 -4.99
CA GLY A 79 11.22 -3.77 -5.29
C GLY A 79 12.13 -3.77 -4.08
N ALA A 80 11.58 -3.76 -2.85
CA ALA A 80 12.32 -4.13 -1.65
C ALA A 80 12.46 -5.67 -1.59
N GLY A 81 13.12 -6.26 -2.59
CA GLY A 81 13.74 -7.55 -2.39
C GLY A 81 14.74 -7.37 -1.27
N ASN A 82 14.63 -8.17 -0.21
CA ASN A 82 15.71 -8.26 0.76
C ASN A 82 16.94 -8.79 0.01
N GLU A 83 17.79 -7.90 -0.50
CA GLU A 83 19.17 -8.23 -0.86
C GLU A 83 19.97 -8.40 0.44
N SER A 84 19.59 -9.39 1.25
CA SER A 84 20.48 -9.92 2.28
C SER A 84 20.63 -11.40 2.03
N GLU A 85 21.89 -11.82 1.99
CA GLU A 85 22.39 -13.19 1.87
C GLU A 85 22.46 -13.80 0.46
N ALA A 86 23.35 -13.26 -0.37
CA ALA A 86 24.24 -14.11 -1.18
C ALA A 86 25.58 -13.40 -1.38
N GLY A 87 26.57 -13.76 -0.57
CA GLY A 87 27.96 -13.30 -0.65
C GLY A 87 28.81 -13.87 0.47
#